data_AF-A0A3B8R1X8-F1
#
_entry.id   AF-A0A3B8R1X8-F1
#
_cell.length_a   1.000
_cell.length_b   1.000
_cell.length_c   1.000
_cell.angle_alpha   90.00
_cell.angle_beta   90.00
_cell.angle_gamma   90.00
#
_symmetry.space_group_name_H-M   'P 1'
#
loop_
_entity.id
_entity.type
_entity.pdbx_description
1 polymer ?
#
loop_
_entity_poly.entity_id
_entity_poly.type
_entity_poly.pdbx_seq_one_letter_code
_entity_poly.pdbx_strand_id
1 'polypeptide(L)' 'MRLLKGFVASWMSVEHSYYAAKKRRQVIDVERLCQRAKIQELFEDSRRSAGSRTLVLQMKDAGFPIGRFKVRSLMRES' A
#
# COMPACT_ATOMS: atom_id res chain seq x y z
N MET A 1 9.49 -45.20 35.01
CA MET A 1 9.44 -43.78 35.46
C MET A 1 9.88 -42.91 34.28
N ARG A 2 8.97 -42.50 33.39
CA ARG A 2 8.18 -41.25 33.37
C ARG A 2 9.02 -39.95 33.43
N LEU A 3 8.92 -39.21 32.32
CA LEU A 3 8.97 -37.73 32.17
C LEU A 3 10.38 -37.13 32.23
N LEU A 4 10.80 -36.19 31.37
CA LEU A 4 10.04 -35.20 30.61
C LEU A 4 10.55 -35.10 29.16
N LYS A 5 9.66 -35.37 28.21
CA LYS A 5 9.73 -34.83 26.85
C LYS A 5 9.21 -33.38 26.90
N GLY A 6 9.99 -32.43 26.36
CA GLY A 6 9.49 -31.22 25.70
C GLY A 6 8.98 -30.05 26.55
N PHE A 7 9.87 -29.26 27.18
CA PHE A 7 9.46 -28.06 27.92
C PHE A 7 9.98 -26.70 27.38
N VAL A 8 10.57 -26.62 26.17
CA VAL A 8 11.08 -25.33 25.65
C VAL A 8 10.50 -24.92 24.29
N ALA A 9 9.67 -25.76 23.66
CA ALA A 9 9.15 -25.48 22.30
C ALA A 9 7.72 -24.90 22.26
N SER A 10 7.25 -24.23 23.34
CA SER A 10 5.88 -23.69 23.37
C SER A 10 5.77 -22.22 23.84
N TRP A 11 6.88 -21.50 24.02
CA TRP A 11 6.85 -20.12 24.55
C TRP A 11 6.94 -19.01 23.49
N MET A 12 7.01 -19.33 22.19
CA MET A 12 7.09 -18.34 21.11
C MET A 12 6.05 -18.55 20.01
N SER A 13 4.77 -18.61 20.36
CA SER A 13 3.70 -18.37 19.38
C SER A 13 2.45 -17.84 20.04
N VAL A 14 2.54 -16.60 20.52
CA VAL A 14 1.37 -15.72 20.50
C VAL A 14 1.77 -14.51 19.69
N GLU A 15 1.71 -14.65 18.37
CA GLU A 15 1.62 -13.49 17.48
C GLU A 15 0.27 -12.83 17.77
N HIS A 16 0.25 -11.93 18.75
CA HIS A 16 -0.90 -11.11 19.07
C HIS A 16 -1.28 -10.36 17.79
N SER A 17 -2.42 -10.74 17.18
CA SER A 17 -2.96 -10.22 15.91
C SER A 17 -2.79 -8.70 15.75
N TYR A 18 -2.89 -7.97 16.85
CA TYR A 18 -2.67 -6.53 16.94
C TYR A 18 -1.27 -6.07 16.48
N TYR A 19 -0.19 -6.66 17.01
CA TYR A 19 1.17 -6.23 16.68
C TYR A 19 1.60 -6.69 15.29
N ALA A 20 1.14 -7.86 14.84
CA ALA A 20 1.37 -8.32 13.46
C ALA A 20 0.68 -7.42 12.43
N ALA A 21 -0.57 -7.01 12.68
CA ALA A 21 -1.29 -6.06 11.83
C ALA A 21 -0.63 -4.66 11.81
N LYS A 22 -0.14 -4.20 12.98
CA LYS A 22 0.61 -2.94 13.08
C LYS A 22 1.94 -2.99 12.33
N LYS A 23 2.63 -4.13 12.36
CA LYS A 23 3.89 -4.37 11.63
C LYS A 23 3.67 -4.42 10.11
N ARG A 24 2.58 -5.03 9.64
CA ARG A 24 2.15 -4.95 8.23
C ARG A 24 1.89 -3.51 7.75
N ARG A 25 1.44 -2.63 8.64
CA ARG A 25 1.25 -1.19 8.37
C ARG A 25 2.55 -0.40 8.18
N GLN A 26 3.70 -0.96 8.57
CA GLN A 26 5.03 -0.37 8.34
C GLN A 26 5.70 -0.90 7.07
N VAL A 27 5.09 -1.87 6.37
CA VAL A 27 5.59 -2.32 5.08
C VAL A 27 5.32 -1.21 4.08
N ILE A 28 6.39 -0.66 3.50
CA ILE A 28 6.32 0.38 2.48
C ILE A 28 5.54 -0.20 1.29
N ASP A 29 4.38 0.37 1.00
CA ASP A 29 3.58 0.03 -0.17
C ASP A 29 4.21 0.69 -1.40
N VAL A 30 5.16 -0.02 -2.02
CA VAL A 30 5.92 0.45 -3.18
C VAL A 30 5.01 0.75 -4.36
N GLU A 31 3.97 -0.06 -4.57
CA GLU A 31 2.99 0.17 -5.64
C GLU A 31 2.27 1.51 -5.42
N ARG A 32 1.81 1.76 -4.20
CA ARG A 32 1.15 3.02 -3.84
C ARG A 32 2.07 4.22 -4.06
N LEU A 33 3.34 4.10 -3.67
CA LEU A 33 4.35 5.15 -3.87
C LEU A 33 4.57 5.45 -5.34
N CYS A 34 4.76 4.42 -6.18
CA CYS A 34 4.88 4.58 -7.64
C CYS A 34 3.62 5.22 -8.24
N GLN A 35 2.44 4.75 -7.85
CA GLN A 35 1.17 5.31 -8.34
C GLN A 35 1.02 6.78 -7.94
N ARG A 36 1.40 7.15 -6.71
CA ARG A 36 1.35 8.55 -6.25
C ARG A 36 2.32 9.42 -7.03
N ALA A 37 3.57 8.97 -7.20
CA ALA A 37 4.58 9.69 -7.97
C ALA A 37 4.12 9.91 -9.42
N LYS A 38 3.58 8.89 -10.08
CA LYS A 38 3.10 9.00 -11.46
C LYS A 38 1.88 9.92 -11.60
N ILE A 39 0.95 9.86 -10.65
CA ILE A 39 -0.18 10.80 -10.62
C ILE A 39 0.32 12.25 -10.50
N GLN A 40 1.31 12.49 -9.64
CA GLN A 40 1.86 13.82 -9.45
C GLN A 40 2.57 14.33 -10.72
N GLU A 41 3.38 13.50 -11.36
CA GLU A 41 4.01 13.79 -12.65
C GLU A 41 2.95 14.20 -13.71
N LEU A 42 1.94 13.37 -13.91
CA LEU A 42 0.86 13.64 -14.88
C LEU A 42 0.06 14.91 -14.54
N PHE A 43 -0.11 15.20 -13.24
CA PHE A 43 -0.79 16.41 -12.80
C PHE A 43 0.03 17.66 -13.13
N GLU A 44 1.35 17.64 -12.91
CA GLU A 44 2.21 18.77 -13.25
C GLU A 44 2.38 18.95 -14.76
N ASP A 45 2.48 17.86 -15.52
CA ASP A 45 2.47 17.89 -16.98
C ASP A 45 1.17 18.52 -17.53
N SER A 46 0.05 18.30 -16.85
CA SER A 46 -1.24 18.90 -17.21
C SER A 46 -1.35 20.38 -16.81
N ARG A 47 -0.30 20.99 -16.25
CA ARG A 47 -0.34 22.31 -15.60
C ARG A 47 -1.40 22.38 -14.51
N ARG A 48 -1.49 21.34 -13.69
CA ARG A 48 -2.42 21.24 -12.55
C ARG A 48 -3.91 21.29 -12.91
N SER A 49 -4.25 20.98 -14.16
CA SER A 49 -5.64 21.04 -14.65
C SER A 49 -6.31 19.67 -14.75
N ALA A 50 -5.54 18.58 -14.83
CA ALA A 50 -6.08 17.24 -14.98
C ALA A 50 -6.83 16.81 -13.71
N GLY A 51 -8.13 16.57 -13.87
CA GLY A 51 -8.96 15.99 -12.83
C GLY A 51 -8.84 14.47 -12.75
N SER A 52 -9.37 13.88 -11.68
CA SER A 52 -9.37 12.42 -11.44
C SER A 52 -9.83 11.55 -12.62
N ARG A 53 -10.77 12.02 -13.46
CA ARG A 53 -11.23 11.27 -14.65
C ARG A 53 -10.16 11.22 -15.74
N THR A 54 -9.50 12.35 -15.99
CA THR A 54 -8.41 12.45 -16.97
C THR A 54 -7.20 11.66 -16.51
N LEU A 55 -6.83 11.79 -15.23
CA LEU A 55 -5.70 11.06 -14.64
C LEU A 55 -5.90 9.54 -14.66
N VAL A 56 -7.14 9.03 -14.55
CA VAL A 56 -7.41 7.59 -14.72
C VAL A 56 -7.03 7.12 -16.13
N LEU A 57 -7.39 7.89 -17.16
CA LEU A 57 -7.07 7.53 -18.55
C LEU A 57 -5.55 7.56 -18.77
N GLN A 58 -4.89 8.62 -18.30
CA GLN A 58 -3.43 8.78 -18.42
C GLN A 58 -2.66 7.73 -17.63
N MET A 59 -3.12 7.36 -16.43
CA MET A 59 -2.51 6.28 -15.65
C MET A 59 -2.66 4.93 -16.37
N LYS A 60 -3.82 4.66 -16.98
CA LYS A 60 -4.05 3.45 -17.77
C LYS A 60 -3.13 3.40 -18.99
N ASP A 61 -2.97 4.52 -19.68
CA ASP A 61 -2.03 4.66 -20.81
C ASP A 61 -0.57 4.45 -20.38
N ALA A 62 -0.21 4.94 -19.19
CA ALA A 62 1.08 4.71 -18.55
C ALA A 62 1.26 3.28 -17.96
N GLY A 63 0.33 2.36 -18.19
CA GLY A 63 0.44 0.97 -17.73
C GLY A 63 0.04 0.75 -16.25
N PHE A 64 -0.57 1.73 -15.60
CA PHE A 64 -1.09 1.62 -14.23
C PHE A 64 -2.62 1.48 -14.26
N PRO A 65 -3.18 0.24 -14.24
CA PRO A 65 -4.61 0.05 -14.14
C PRO A 65 -5.11 0.48 -12.76
N ILE A 66 -5.65 1.70 -12.67
CA ILE A 66 -6.13 2.30 -11.42
C ILE A 66 -7.52 2.91 -11.59
N GLY A 67 -8.37 2.74 -10.59
CA GLY A 67 -9.71 3.30 -10.57
C GLY A 67 -9.75 4.75 -10.08
N ARG A 68 -10.81 5.47 -10.46
CA ARG A 68 -11.05 6.88 -10.08
C ARG A 68 -10.98 7.14 -8.58
N PHE A 69 -11.52 6.23 -7.77
CA PHE A 69 -11.51 6.38 -6.31
C PHE A 69 -10.09 6.34 -5.73
N LYS A 70 -9.24 5.43 -6.23
CA LYS A 70 -7.84 5.32 -5.79
C LYS A 70 -7.04 6.54 -6.26
N VAL A 71 -7.23 7.02 -7.50
CA VAL A 71 -6.64 8.29 -7.97
C VAL A 71 -7.03 9.46 -7.06
N ARG A 72 -8.32 9.62 -6.74
CA ARG A 72 -8.80 10.70 -5.86
C ARG A 72 -8.21 10.60 -4.44
N SER A 73 -8.04 9.39 -3.92
CA SER A 73 -7.37 9.18 -2.63
C SER A 73 -5.92 9.65 -2.69
N LEU A 74 -5.16 9.17 -3.68
CA LEU A 74 -3.74 9.50 -3.83
C LEU A 74 -3.49 10.98 -4.06
N MET A 75 -4.37 11.66 -4.81
CA MET A 75 -4.31 13.13 -4.96
C MET A 75 -4.51 13.88 -3.64
N ARG A 76 -5.29 13.33 -2.69
CA ARG A 76 -5.50 13.95 -1.36
C ARG A 76 -4.37 13.69 -0.38
N GLU A 77 -3.50 12.75 -0.71
CA GLU A 77 -2.32 12.36 0.10
C GLU A 77 -1.06 13.14 -0.29
N SER A 78 -1.20 14.07 -1.25
CA SER A 78 -0.12 14.91 -1.76
C SER A 78 -0.07 16.24 -1.03
#